data_AF-A0A0N8HGK7-F1
#
_entry.id   AF-A0A0N8HGK7-F1
#
_cell.length_a   1.000
_cell.length_b   1.000
_cell.length_c   1.000
_cell.angle_alpha   90.00
_cell.angle_beta   90.00
_cell.angle_gamma   90.00
#
_symmetry.space_group_name_H-M   'P 1'
#
loop_
_entity.id
_entity.type
_entity.pdbx_description
1 polymer ?
#
loop_
_entity_poly.entity_id
_entity_poly.type
_entity_poly.pdbx_seq_one_letter_code
_entity_poly.pdbx_strand_id
1 'polypeptide(L)'
;MTDTRSFAERLLWARSEAGLTQKDLAEQSGISQPQIVRYEAGRSKPRLGGALKLARVLKMDAFDLMPELKRTTKEIEVQLSAEEAEQFDTEATKLGISTEELMRKLTIIGLRMKLKDPETRRMMEEEFPGMLERFDALPGPDDEADDDLAN
;
A
#
# COMPACT_ATOMS: atom_id res chain seq x y z
N MET A 1 -6.02 20.20 13.57
CA MET A 1 -4.90 20.25 14.52
C MET A 1 -3.91 19.20 14.07
N THR A 2 -2.77 19.60 13.51
CA THR A 2 -1.76 18.66 13.00
C THR A 2 -1.13 17.95 14.19
N ASP A 3 -1.35 16.64 14.29
CA ASP A 3 -0.69 15.80 15.28
C ASP A 3 0.84 15.89 15.11
N THR A 4 1.52 16.50 16.09
CA THR A 4 2.98 16.73 16.06
C THR A 4 3.78 15.53 16.56
N ARG A 5 3.12 14.45 17.00
CA ARG A 5 3.77 13.24 17.48
C ARG A 5 4.67 12.62 16.40
N SER A 6 5.68 11.90 16.81
CA SER A 6 6.43 11.00 15.92
C SER A 6 5.58 9.79 15.54
N PHE A 7 5.98 9.08 14.49
CA PHE A 7 5.36 7.79 14.14
C PHE A 7 5.41 6.80 15.31
N ALA A 8 6.55 6.73 16.01
CA ALA A 8 6.74 5.83 17.15
C ALA A 8 5.73 6.11 18.26
N GLU A 9 5.53 7.37 18.61
CA GLU A 9 4.55 7.79 19.62
C GLU A 9 3.11 7.53 19.17
N ARG A 10 2.78 7.77 17.90
CA ARG A 10 1.45 7.45 17.35
C ARG A 10 1.18 5.95 17.39
N LEU A 11 2.13 5.13 16.97
CA LEU A 11 2.00 3.67 16.97
C LEU A 11 1.82 3.14 18.40
N LEU A 12 2.66 3.60 19.33
CA LEU A 12 2.58 3.21 20.74
C LEU A 12 1.22 3.60 21.34
N TRP A 13 0.79 4.84 21.11
CA TRP A 13 -0.51 5.33 21.59
C TRP A 13 -1.66 4.50 21.01
N ALA A 14 -1.70 4.32 19.69
CA ALA A 14 -2.74 3.55 19.02
C ALA A 14 -2.81 2.10 19.50
N ARG A 15 -1.65 1.44 19.66
CA ARG A 15 -1.59 0.08 20.20
C ARG A 15 -2.15 0.01 21.62
N SER A 16 -1.77 0.97 22.47
CA SER A 16 -2.25 1.06 23.85
C SER A 16 -3.75 1.30 23.94
N GLU A 17 -4.31 2.19 23.11
CA GLU A 17 -5.75 2.43 23.03
C GLU A 17 -6.53 1.18 22.56
N ALA A 18 -5.92 0.39 21.66
CA ALA A 18 -6.46 -0.89 21.24
C ALA A 18 -6.33 -2.01 22.30
N GLY A 19 -5.68 -1.75 23.44
CA GLY A 19 -5.46 -2.73 24.51
C GLY A 19 -4.52 -3.87 24.15
N LEU A 20 -3.68 -3.69 23.12
CA LEU A 20 -2.80 -4.74 22.58
C LEU A 20 -1.41 -4.70 23.20
N THR A 21 -0.81 -5.85 23.46
CA THR A 21 0.64 -5.95 23.70
C THR A 21 1.41 -5.85 22.38
N GLN A 22 2.72 -5.60 22.45
CA GLN A 22 3.58 -5.64 21.24
C GLN A 22 3.53 -7.01 20.54
N LYS A 23 3.35 -8.09 21.32
CA LYS A 23 3.20 -9.44 20.79
C LYS A 23 1.87 -9.60 20.05
N ASP A 24 0.77 -9.10 20.63
CA ASP A 24 -0.56 -9.19 20.00
C ASP A 24 -0.60 -8.41 18.70
N LEU A 25 -0.02 -7.20 18.68
CA LEU A 25 0.07 -6.40 17.46
C LEU A 25 0.90 -7.11 16.38
N ALA A 26 2.02 -7.73 16.77
CA ALA A 26 2.85 -8.51 15.86
C ALA A 26 2.09 -9.68 15.24
N GLU A 27 1.43 -10.50 16.07
CA GLU A 27 0.65 -11.66 15.63
C GLU A 27 -0.50 -11.26 14.70
N GLN A 28 -1.25 -10.20 15.05
CA GLN A 28 -2.41 -9.77 14.26
C GLN A 28 -2.03 -9.06 12.96
N SER A 29 -0.91 -8.32 12.94
CA SER A 29 -0.46 -7.59 11.74
C SER A 29 0.39 -8.45 10.80
N GLY A 30 0.86 -9.62 11.25
CA GLY A 30 1.83 -10.43 10.51
C GLY A 30 3.22 -9.80 10.42
N ILE A 31 3.51 -8.80 11.26
CA ILE A 31 4.82 -8.14 11.37
C ILE A 31 5.56 -8.77 12.55
N SER A 32 6.86 -9.02 12.43
CA SER A 32 7.60 -9.64 13.51
C SER A 32 7.63 -8.76 14.77
N GLN A 33 7.54 -9.36 15.96
CA GLN A 33 7.61 -8.63 17.22
C GLN A 33 8.87 -7.73 17.35
N PRO A 34 10.09 -8.17 16.93
CA PRO A 34 11.26 -7.29 16.91
C PRO A 34 11.09 -6.05 16.03
N GLN A 35 10.38 -6.15 14.90
CA GLN A 35 10.08 -5.00 14.05
C GLN A 35 9.14 -4.03 14.76
N ILE A 36 8.08 -4.52 15.43
CA ILE A 36 7.20 -3.68 16.25
C ILE A 36 8.00 -2.93 17.33
N VAL A 37 8.91 -3.62 18.02
CA VAL A 37 9.80 -2.98 19.02
C VAL A 37 10.65 -1.88 18.39
N ARG A 38 11.25 -2.12 17.21
CA ARG A 38 12.06 -1.12 16.51
C ARG A 38 11.21 0.09 16.08
N TYR A 39 9.96 -0.13 15.65
CA TYR A 39 9.02 0.92 15.27
C TYR A 39 8.63 1.79 16.47
N GLU A 40 8.24 1.19 17.59
CA GLU A 40 7.86 1.92 18.81
C GLU A 40 9.05 2.61 19.49
N ALA A 41 10.26 2.11 19.29
CA ALA A 41 11.49 2.78 19.73
C ALA A 41 11.98 3.87 18.76
N GLY A 42 11.29 4.09 17.63
CA GLY A 42 11.68 5.07 16.60
C GLY A 42 12.98 4.73 15.86
N ARG A 43 13.45 3.48 15.93
CA ARG A 43 14.68 3.02 15.29
C ARG A 43 14.51 2.73 13.80
N SER A 44 13.29 2.45 13.36
CA SER A 44 12.93 2.27 11.96
C SER A 44 11.47 2.66 11.73
N LYS A 45 11.07 2.72 10.45
CA LYS A 45 9.68 2.93 10.02
C LYS A 45 9.29 1.86 9.02
N PRO A 46 8.02 1.40 9.00
CA PRO A 46 7.56 0.48 7.98
C PRO A 46 7.45 1.19 6.62
N ARG A 47 7.52 0.40 5.55
CA ARG A 47 7.06 0.83 4.22
C ARG A 47 5.52 0.81 4.17
N LEU A 48 4.93 1.25 3.06
CA LEU A 48 3.48 1.31 2.87
C LEU A 48 2.76 0.00 3.25
N GLY A 49 3.25 -1.16 2.78
CA GLY A 49 2.65 -2.46 3.10
C GLY A 49 2.59 -2.74 4.61
N GLY A 50 3.69 -2.48 5.33
CA GLY A 50 3.72 -2.60 6.79
C GLY A 50 2.82 -1.59 7.50
N ALA A 51 2.77 -0.34 7.01
CA ALA A 51 1.88 0.68 7.55
C ALA A 51 0.40 0.30 7.41
N LEU A 52 0.00 -0.24 6.24
CA LEU A 52 -1.35 -0.73 5.98
C LEU A 52 -1.72 -1.92 6.87
N LYS A 53 -0.79 -2.87 7.06
CA LYS A 53 -0.96 -4.02 7.97
C LYS A 53 -1.22 -3.54 9.42
N LEU A 54 -0.45 -2.57 9.91
CA LEU A 54 -0.65 -1.98 11.24
C LEU A 54 -1.99 -1.22 11.34
N ALA A 55 -2.27 -0.36 10.37
CA ALA A 55 -3.47 0.46 10.34
C ALA A 55 -4.76 -0.38 10.37
N ARG A 56 -4.77 -1.50 9.64
CA ARG A 56 -5.89 -2.46 9.63
C ARG A 56 -6.16 -3.05 11.02
N VAL A 57 -5.12 -3.48 11.74
CA VAL A 57 -5.27 -4.04 13.10
C VAL A 57 -5.72 -2.97 14.09
N LEU A 58 -5.15 -1.77 13.98
CA LEU A 58 -5.44 -0.64 14.86
C LEU A 58 -6.78 0.04 14.54
N LYS A 59 -7.45 -0.34 13.44
CA LYS A 59 -8.69 0.27 12.93
C LYS A 59 -8.55 1.78 12.71
N MET A 60 -7.43 2.17 12.12
CA MET A 60 -7.09 3.56 11.82
C MET A 60 -6.79 3.72 10.35
N ASP A 61 -6.83 4.95 9.86
CA ASP A 61 -6.29 5.26 8.56
C ASP A 61 -4.75 5.21 8.57
N ALA A 62 -4.14 4.66 7.52
CA ALA A 62 -2.68 4.53 7.45
C ALA A 62 -1.98 5.89 7.33
N PHE A 63 -2.64 6.90 6.79
CA PHE A 63 -2.13 8.26 6.72
C PHE A 63 -2.32 9.04 8.02
N ASP A 64 -3.24 8.64 8.88
CA ASP A 64 -3.30 9.16 10.25
C ASP A 64 -2.14 8.58 11.08
N LEU A 65 -1.82 7.30 10.88
CA LEU A 65 -0.67 6.64 11.52
C LEU A 65 0.68 7.17 10.97
N MET A 66 0.77 7.35 9.65
CA MET A 66 1.97 7.80 8.94
C MET A 66 1.65 8.87 7.89
N PRO A 67 1.47 10.14 8.30
CA PRO A 67 1.16 11.24 7.39
C PRO A 67 2.19 11.44 6.27
N GLU A 68 3.44 11.05 6.50
CA GLU A 68 4.50 11.11 5.49
C GLU A 68 4.22 10.29 4.23
N LEU A 69 3.39 9.24 4.31
CA LEU A 69 3.03 8.41 3.16
C LEU A 69 2.31 9.21 2.07
N LYS A 70 1.56 10.28 2.44
CA LYS A 70 0.86 11.15 1.47
C LYS A 70 1.81 11.79 0.44
N ARG A 71 3.11 11.85 0.73
CA ARG A 71 4.13 12.39 -0.17
C ARG A 71 4.55 11.41 -1.26
N THR A 72 4.39 10.11 -1.01
CA THR A 72 4.92 9.04 -1.85
C THR A 72 3.82 8.13 -2.41
N THR A 73 2.59 8.27 -1.95
CA THR A 73 1.44 7.48 -2.42
C THR A 73 0.30 8.37 -2.87
N LYS A 74 -0.60 7.79 -3.67
CA LYS A 74 -1.83 8.43 -4.12
C LYS A 74 -2.99 7.50 -3.83
N GLU A 75 -4.05 8.03 -3.23
CA GLU A 75 -5.33 7.36 -3.15
C GLU A 75 -6.11 7.65 -4.43
N ILE A 76 -6.74 6.60 -4.96
CA ILE A 76 -7.60 6.69 -6.13
C ILE A 76 -8.96 6.14 -5.69
N GLU A 77 -9.96 7.01 -5.68
CA GLU A 77 -11.35 6.60 -5.48
C GLU A 77 -11.97 6.30 -6.85
N VAL A 78 -12.54 5.11 -6.99
CA VAL A 78 -13.22 4.67 -8.21
C VAL A 78 -14.65 4.34 -7.84
N GLN A 79 -15.60 4.85 -8.62
CA GLN A 79 -17.01 4.47 -8.49
C GLN A 79 -17.28 3.23 -9.31
N LEU A 80 -17.83 2.21 -8.66
CA LEU A 80 -18.25 0.96 -9.28
C LEU A 80 -19.73 0.75 -8.99
N SER A 81 -20.45 0.17 -9.95
CA SER A 81 -21.76 -0.43 -9.68
C SER A 81 -21.60 -1.63 -8.73
N ALA A 82 -22.71 -2.02 -8.09
CA ALA A 82 -22.70 -3.20 -7.20
C ALA A 82 -22.27 -4.47 -7.95
N GLU A 83 -22.69 -4.62 -9.22
CA GLU A 83 -22.32 -5.75 -10.06
C GLU A 83 -20.83 -5.77 -10.39
N GLU A 84 -20.24 -4.62 -10.73
CA GLU A 84 -18.80 -4.50 -11.00
C GLU A 84 -17.97 -4.81 -9.74
N ALA A 85 -18.39 -4.28 -8.59
CA ALA A 85 -17.70 -4.54 -7.32
C ALA A 85 -17.72 -6.03 -6.95
N GLU A 86 -18.88 -6.69 -7.07
CA GLU A 86 -19.01 -8.13 -6.80
C GLU A 86 -18.15 -8.98 -7.75
N GLN A 87 -18.06 -8.58 -9.03
CA GLN A 87 -17.20 -9.24 -10.00
C GLN A 87 -15.73 -9.16 -9.60
N PHE A 88 -15.23 -7.98 -9.23
CA PHE A 88 -13.83 -7.84 -8.80
C PHE A 88 -13.53 -8.62 -7.53
N ASP A 89 -14.42 -8.59 -6.54
CA ASP A 89 -14.27 -9.37 -5.31
C ASP A 89 -14.21 -10.88 -5.59
N THR A 90 -15.07 -11.34 -6.50
CA THR A 90 -15.09 -12.75 -6.94
C THR A 90 -13.78 -13.15 -7.61
N GLU A 91 -13.27 -12.35 -8.54
CA GLU A 91 -12.02 -12.63 -9.25
C GLU A 91 -10.80 -12.54 -8.32
N ALA A 92 -10.77 -11.56 -7.41
CA ALA A 92 -9.69 -11.43 -6.43
C ALA A 92 -9.63 -12.66 -5.51
N THR A 93 -10.80 -13.14 -5.06
CA THR A 93 -10.91 -14.36 -4.24
C THR A 93 -10.41 -15.60 -4.97
N LYS A 94 -10.75 -15.78 -6.26
CA LYS A 94 -10.25 -16.90 -7.09
C LYS A 94 -8.73 -16.88 -7.21
N LEU A 95 -8.12 -15.70 -7.22
CA LEU A 95 -6.68 -15.50 -7.31
C LEU A 95 -5.98 -15.50 -5.93
N GLY A 96 -6.72 -15.54 -4.82
CA GLY A 96 -6.17 -15.49 -3.47
C GLY A 96 -5.51 -14.16 -3.11
N ILE A 97 -5.91 -13.06 -3.75
CA ILE A 97 -5.41 -11.70 -3.49
C ILE A 97 -6.56 -10.78 -3.05
N SER A 98 -6.23 -9.58 -2.56
CA SER A 98 -7.26 -8.58 -2.25
C SER A 98 -7.74 -7.88 -3.52
N THR A 99 -8.95 -7.31 -3.46
CA THR A 99 -9.55 -6.54 -4.55
C THR A 99 -8.67 -5.35 -4.96
N GLU A 100 -8.04 -4.67 -3.99
CA GLU A 100 -7.12 -3.58 -4.26
C GLU A 100 -5.87 -4.04 -5.01
N GLU A 101 -5.31 -5.20 -4.64
CA GLU A 101 -4.15 -5.76 -5.33
C GLU A 101 -4.52 -6.19 -6.76
N LEU A 102 -5.71 -6.78 -6.95
CA LEU A 102 -6.24 -7.08 -8.28
C LEU A 102 -6.36 -5.79 -9.12
N MET A 103 -7.01 -4.76 -8.60
CA MET A 103 -7.22 -3.49 -9.29
C MET A 103 -5.90 -2.81 -9.65
N ARG A 104 -4.94 -2.82 -8.72
CA ARG A 104 -3.58 -2.32 -8.95
C ARG A 104 -2.90 -3.06 -10.09
N LYS A 105 -2.89 -4.41 -10.07
CA LYS A 105 -2.30 -5.24 -11.12
C LYS A 105 -2.98 -4.98 -12.48
N LEU A 106 -4.31 -4.95 -12.52
CA LEU A 106 -5.08 -4.65 -13.74
C LEU A 106 -4.76 -3.27 -14.30
N THR A 107 -4.61 -2.25 -13.45
CA THR A 107 -4.24 -0.89 -13.87
C THR A 107 -2.87 -0.88 -14.54
N ILE A 108 -1.87 -1.52 -13.93
CA ILE A 108 -0.51 -1.60 -14.50
C ILE A 108 -0.51 -2.41 -15.80
N ILE A 109 -1.20 -3.54 -15.85
CA ILE A 109 -1.31 -4.38 -17.05
C ILE A 109 -1.99 -3.60 -18.18
N GLY A 110 -3.12 -2.96 -17.90
CA GLY A 110 -3.86 -2.15 -18.87
C GLY A 110 -3.01 -1.02 -19.44
N LEU A 111 -2.28 -0.31 -18.58
CA LEU A 111 -1.34 0.74 -19.01
C LEU A 111 -0.22 0.17 -19.89
N ARG A 112 0.41 -0.96 -19.49
CA ARG A 112 1.43 -1.62 -20.33
C ARG A 112 0.89 -2.05 -21.69
N MET A 113 -0.32 -2.60 -21.74
CA MET A 113 -0.95 -3.03 -22.98
C MET A 113 -1.20 -1.85 -23.92
N LYS A 114 -1.75 -0.75 -23.39
CA LYS A 114 -1.97 0.49 -24.15
C LYS A 114 -0.66 1.09 -24.66
N LEU A 115 0.39 1.07 -23.85
CA LEU A 115 1.72 1.57 -24.20
C LEU A 115 2.52 0.67 -25.15
N LYS A 116 1.95 -0.45 -25.65
CA LYS A 116 2.55 -1.19 -26.79
C LYS A 116 2.32 -0.49 -28.12
N ASP A 117 1.28 0.31 -28.21
CA ASP A 117 0.97 1.10 -29.40
C ASP A 117 1.86 2.37 -29.44
N PRO A 118 2.66 2.58 -30.51
CA PRO A 118 3.53 3.73 -30.64
C PRO A 118 2.80 5.08 -30.63
N GLU A 119 1.57 5.13 -31.15
CA GLU A 119 0.76 6.37 -31.17
C GLU A 119 0.33 6.73 -29.76
N THR A 120 -0.20 5.76 -29.01
CA THR A 120 -0.53 5.92 -27.59
C THR A 120 0.69 6.34 -26.75
N ARG A 121 1.88 5.78 -26.99
CA ARG A 121 3.11 6.24 -26.32
C ARG A 121 3.40 7.71 -26.65
N ARG A 122 3.39 8.11 -27.92
CA ARG A 122 3.65 9.50 -28.31
C ARG A 122 2.67 10.46 -27.63
N MET A 123 1.37 10.17 -27.71
CA MET A 123 0.33 10.98 -27.06
C MET A 123 0.56 11.11 -25.55
N MET A 124 0.90 10.01 -24.86
CA MET A 124 1.16 10.03 -23.42
C MET A 124 2.40 10.85 -23.05
N GLU A 125 3.46 10.83 -23.86
CA GLU A 125 4.66 11.65 -23.63
C GLU A 125 4.41 13.14 -23.92
N GLU A 126 3.56 13.46 -24.89
CA GLU A 126 3.13 14.83 -25.19
C GLU A 126 2.25 15.41 -24.08
N GLU A 127 1.27 14.65 -23.59
CA GLU A 127 0.38 15.10 -22.51
C GLU A 127 1.04 15.06 -21.12
N PHE A 128 1.89 14.06 -20.89
CA PHE A 128 2.55 13.82 -19.60
C PHE A 128 4.07 13.60 -19.78
N PRO A 129 4.85 14.66 -20.02
CA PRO A 129 6.29 14.54 -20.25
C PRO A 129 7.02 13.76 -19.15
N GLY A 130 7.91 12.85 -19.56
CA GLY A 130 8.70 11.97 -18.72
C GLY A 130 7.89 10.89 -17.99
N MET A 131 6.60 10.71 -18.27
CA MET A 131 5.80 9.64 -17.66
C MET A 131 6.25 8.26 -18.15
N LEU A 132 6.55 8.12 -19.44
CA LEU A 132 6.91 6.82 -20.01
C LEU A 132 8.21 6.27 -19.42
N GLU A 133 9.22 7.12 -19.27
CA GLU A 133 10.50 6.76 -18.67
C GLU A 133 10.31 6.28 -17.22
N ARG A 134 9.52 7.02 -16.44
CA ARG A 134 9.17 6.63 -15.06
C ARG A 134 8.41 5.32 -15.01
N PHE A 135 7.53 5.06 -15.97
CA PHE A 135 6.72 3.86 -16.02
C PHE A 135 7.52 2.62 -16.43
N ASP A 136 8.38 2.73 -17.44
CA ASP A 136 9.23 1.63 -17.89
C ASP A 136 10.26 1.22 -16.81
N ALA A 137 10.61 2.15 -15.91
CA ALA A 137 11.45 1.87 -14.75
C ALA A 137 10.72 1.15 -13.60
N LEU A 138 9.39 0.98 -13.66
CA LEU A 138 8.65 0.26 -12.63
C LEU A 138 8.86 -1.26 -12.74
N PRO A 139 9.03 -1.96 -11.61
CA PRO A 139 9.15 -3.42 -11.59
C PRO A 139 7.92 -4.10 -12.22
N GLY A 140 8.13 -5.28 -12.78
CA GLY A 140 7.09 -6.13 -13.34
C GLY A 140 6.10 -6.62 -12.29
N PRO A 141 4.87 -7.01 -12.70
CA PRO A 141 3.86 -7.56 -11.80
C PRO A 141 4.29 -8.86 -11.09
N ASP A 142 5.32 -9.53 -11.62
CA ASP A 142 5.92 -10.76 -11.08
C ASP A 142 7.23 -10.49 -10.30
N ASP A 143 7.76 -9.27 -10.33
CA ASP A 143 9.06 -8.94 -9.73
C ASP A 143 8.96 -8.56 -8.22
N GLU A 144 7.75 -8.48 -7.66
CA GLU A 144 7.50 -8.06 -6.27
C GLU A 144 7.41 -9.20 -5.24
N ALA A 145 7.62 -10.45 -5.66
CA ALA A 145 7.67 -11.58 -4.74
C ALA A 145 9.03 -11.66 -4.04
N ASP A 146 9.26 -10.90 -2.96
CA ASP A 146 10.04 -11.34 -1.77
C ASP A 146 10.49 -10.24 -0.78
N ASP A 147 10.09 -8.98 -0.91
CA ASP A 147 10.69 -7.94 -0.03
C ASP A 147 10.09 -7.84 1.39
N ASP A 148 9.11 -8.70 1.73
CA ASP A 148 8.47 -8.76 3.07
C ASP A 148 9.12 -9.78 4.02
N LEU A 149 10.17 -10.50 3.59
CA LEU A 149 10.89 -11.49 4.42
C LEU A 149 12.32 -11.09 4.84
N ALA A 150 12.79 -9.88 4.52
CA ALA A 150 14.15 -9.46 4.86
C ALA A 150 14.22 -8.47 6.04
N ASN A 151 14.56 -9.01 7.21
CA ASN A 151 15.18 -8.42 8.43
C ASN A 151 14.35 -7.64 9.48
#